data_AF-A0AA88H0B8-F1
#
_entry.id   AF-A0AA88H0B8-F1
#
_cell.length_a   1.000
_cell.length_b   1.000
_cell.length_c   1.000
_cell.angle_alpha   90.00
_cell.angle_beta   90.00
_cell.angle_gamma   90.00
#
_symmetry.space_group_name_H-M   'P 1'
#
loop_
_entity.id
_entity.type
_entity.pdbx_description
1 polymer ?
#
loop_
_entity_poly.entity_id
_entity_poly.type
_entity_poly.pdbx_seq_one_letter_code
_entity_poly.pdbx_strand_id
1 'polypeptide(L)'
;MPSWNIFSSSSSKNRKHHSEDPREEKLPTADREKTLKKQSCSDSNKNEKIIEIDHLPVMEQQVGKRKLKLVHMSDSHQFHEHLKNFPEGDIFIHSAIFLIRVKIVIFGNHDIGFNGISPEFVQNNVLTNAIYLQDQSVIIKYKGKQLLKIYGTPWTSSRNMGFSMNRKDIEQKWNDIPNDIDVLVTHLPPFGIMDLASGTEPQHYCDYCKKNHCYKRHWGNEALRKRSIQLNEQAKLKAHLFGHVHEYHGLELEKQSNATVPLIYSNGASVANHNDNDVRDLNVIELDLGNE
;
A
#
# COMPACT_ATOMS: atom_id res chain seq x y z
N MET A 1 -3.93 21.34 25.11
CA MET A 1 -5.06 20.83 24.30
C MET A 1 -5.79 22.00 23.67
N PRO A 2 -6.38 21.82 22.48
CA PRO A 2 -7.80 22.07 22.40
C PRO A 2 -8.52 20.78 22.01
N SER A 3 -9.21 20.25 23.00
CA SER A 3 -10.27 19.26 22.89
C SER A 3 -11.46 19.89 22.19
N TRP A 4 -12.09 19.15 21.28
CA TRP A 4 -13.40 19.46 20.77
C TRP A 4 -14.43 19.05 21.83
N ASN A 5 -14.94 20.01 22.60
CA ASN A 5 -16.12 19.81 23.43
C ASN A 5 -17.37 20.24 22.66
N ILE A 6 -18.27 19.27 22.50
CA ILE A 6 -19.64 19.41 22.02
C ILE A 6 -20.42 20.26 23.03
N PHE A 7 -21.16 21.24 22.54
CA PHE A 7 -22.11 22.02 23.32
C PHE A 7 -23.15 21.11 23.98
N SER A 8 -23.27 21.19 25.31
CA SER A 8 -24.55 20.97 25.99
C SER A 8 -24.76 22.08 27.02
N SER A 9 -25.94 22.68 26.96
CA SER A 9 -26.37 23.81 27.78
C SER A 9 -26.81 23.34 29.16
N SER A 10 -26.32 23.97 30.23
CA SER A 10 -27.13 24.81 31.15
C SER A 10 -26.51 24.98 32.55
N SER A 11 -26.68 26.22 33.06
CA SER A 11 -26.73 26.66 34.46
C SER A 11 -25.45 26.84 35.30
N SER A 12 -25.05 28.12 35.37
CA SER A 12 -24.70 28.92 36.57
C SER A 12 -23.84 28.33 37.70
N LYS A 13 -22.66 28.95 37.96
CA LYS A 13 -22.45 29.95 39.04
C LYS A 13 -20.98 30.42 39.12
N ASN A 14 -20.85 31.71 39.38
CA ASN A 14 -19.67 32.53 39.71
C ASN A 14 -18.46 31.84 40.39
N ARG A 15 -17.25 32.23 39.98
CA ARG A 15 -16.30 33.01 40.82
C ARG A 15 -15.09 33.51 40.03
N LYS A 16 -14.73 34.77 40.29
CA LYS A 16 -13.54 35.50 39.80
C LYS A 16 -12.29 35.05 40.57
N HIS A 17 -11.12 35.04 39.91
CA HIS A 17 -9.89 35.60 40.47
C HIS A 17 -8.82 35.86 39.38
N HIS A 18 -8.19 37.03 39.50
CA HIS A 18 -7.02 37.53 38.76
C HIS A 18 -5.75 36.75 39.06
N SER A 19 -4.83 36.61 38.08
CA SER A 19 -3.49 37.24 38.10
C SER A 19 -2.57 36.71 36.99
N GLU A 20 -2.13 37.64 36.14
CA GLU A 20 -0.77 37.88 35.58
C GLU A 20 0.07 36.77 34.89
N ASP A 21 0.47 37.14 33.66
CA ASP A 21 1.48 36.62 32.73
C ASP A 21 2.92 36.89 33.24
N PRO A 22 3.93 36.05 32.94
CA PRO A 22 4.86 36.49 31.90
C PRO A 22 5.44 35.38 31.01
N ARG A 23 5.37 35.61 29.69
CA ARG A 23 6.39 35.41 28.64
C ARG A 23 7.03 34.02 28.52
N GLU A 24 6.66 33.30 27.48
CA GLU A 24 7.56 32.35 26.78
C GLU A 24 7.27 32.31 25.27
N GLU A 25 8.31 31.93 24.53
CA GLU A 25 8.71 32.34 23.19
C GLU A 25 7.80 31.99 22.00
N LYS A 26 7.79 32.90 21.01
CA LYS A 26 7.19 32.69 19.69
C LYS A 26 7.99 31.67 18.88
N LEU A 27 7.39 30.54 18.55
CA LEU A 27 7.90 29.62 17.52
C LEU A 27 7.52 30.13 16.11
N PRO A 28 8.43 30.08 15.11
CA PRO A 28 8.18 30.66 13.80
C PRO A 28 7.24 29.82 12.95
N THR A 29 6.21 30.48 12.40
CA THR A 29 5.41 30.02 11.26
C THR A 29 6.15 30.26 9.96
N ALA A 30 6.35 29.23 9.12
CA ALA A 30 6.46 29.37 7.66
C ALA A 30 6.49 28.01 6.92
N ASP A 31 5.53 27.85 6.01
CA ASP A 31 5.70 27.37 4.64
C ASP A 31 6.37 26.01 4.37
N ARG A 32 5.54 24.95 4.34
CA ARG A 32 5.72 23.80 3.41
C ARG A 32 4.38 23.20 2.96
N GLU A 33 3.54 23.99 2.29
CA GLU A 33 2.43 23.47 1.47
C GLU A 33 2.46 24.09 0.07
N LYS A 34 3.47 23.72 -0.72
CA LYS A 34 3.37 23.74 -2.18
C LYS A 34 4.06 22.51 -2.70
N THR A 35 3.31 21.63 -3.37
CA THR A 35 3.57 21.11 -4.72
C THR A 35 2.75 19.85 -4.92
N LEU A 36 1.53 19.99 -5.45
CA LEU A 36 0.80 18.94 -6.18
C LEU A 36 -0.25 19.68 -7.04
N LYS A 37 0.13 20.10 -8.25
CA LYS A 37 -0.85 20.62 -9.21
C LYS A 37 -1.57 19.42 -9.83
N LYS A 38 -2.81 19.16 -9.43
CA LYS A 38 -3.71 18.25 -10.17
C LYS A 38 -4.09 18.93 -11.49
N GLN A 39 -3.58 18.44 -12.61
CA GLN A 39 -4.02 18.87 -13.93
C GLN A 39 -5.19 17.97 -14.40
N SER A 40 -6.27 18.59 -14.86
CA SER A 40 -7.48 17.92 -15.34
C SER A 40 -7.23 17.18 -16.67
N CYS A 41 -7.77 15.97 -16.78
CA CYS A 41 -7.59 15.03 -17.90
C CYS A 41 -8.10 15.53 -19.25
N SER A 42 -7.32 15.26 -20.30
CA SER A 42 -7.76 15.17 -21.70
C SER A 42 -7.66 13.70 -22.14
N ASP A 43 -8.79 13.10 -22.53
CA ASP A 43 -8.96 11.82 -23.26
C ASP A 43 -7.93 10.70 -23.03
N SER A 44 -7.74 10.29 -21.77
CA SER A 44 -7.02 9.07 -21.40
C SER A 44 -7.97 7.97 -20.93
N ASN A 45 -7.58 6.72 -21.19
CA ASN A 45 -8.25 5.48 -20.77
C ASN A 45 -8.83 5.61 -19.34
N LYS A 46 -10.14 5.39 -19.15
CA LYS A 46 -10.87 5.69 -17.88
C LYS A 46 -10.31 5.03 -16.61
N ASN A 47 -9.44 4.02 -16.76
CA ASN A 47 -8.85 3.25 -15.67
C ASN A 47 -7.38 3.62 -15.36
N GLU A 48 -6.85 4.67 -15.98
CA GLU A 48 -5.46 5.10 -15.79
C GLU A 48 -5.39 6.53 -15.27
N LYS A 49 -4.67 6.70 -14.14
CA LYS A 49 -4.36 7.99 -13.53
C LYS A 49 -2.95 8.39 -13.89
N ILE A 50 -2.67 9.69 -14.01
CA ILE A 50 -1.31 10.20 -14.26
C ILE A 50 -0.95 11.20 -13.16
N ILE A 51 0.25 11.06 -12.60
CA ILE A 51 0.85 12.02 -11.67
C ILE A 51 2.15 12.53 -12.28
N GLU A 52 2.36 13.84 -12.21
CA GLU A 52 3.65 14.45 -12.51
C GLU A 52 4.36 14.85 -11.21
N ILE A 53 5.62 14.42 -11.09
CA ILE A 53 6.48 14.69 -9.94
C ILE A 53 7.72 15.44 -10.45
N ASP A 54 8.00 16.60 -9.88
CA ASP A 54 9.15 17.43 -10.25
C ASP A 54 10.42 17.07 -9.47
N HIS A 55 10.26 16.51 -8.27
CA HIS A 55 11.35 16.25 -7.33
C HIS A 55 11.24 14.86 -6.68
N LEU A 56 12.30 14.07 -6.76
CA LEU A 56 12.46 12.76 -6.12
C LEU A 56 13.74 12.77 -5.27
N PRO A 57 13.66 13.26 -4.01
CA PRO A 57 14.84 13.66 -3.25
C PRO A 57 15.83 12.53 -2.97
N VAL A 58 15.35 11.30 -2.72
CA VAL A 58 16.23 10.17 -2.39
C VAL A 58 16.91 9.65 -3.64
N MET A 59 16.20 9.60 -4.77
CA MET A 59 16.80 9.28 -6.07
C MET A 59 17.80 10.35 -6.52
N GLU A 60 17.47 11.64 -6.37
CA GLU A 60 18.30 12.78 -6.81
C GLU A 60 19.63 12.90 -6.06
N GLN A 61 19.72 12.39 -4.84
CA GLN A 61 20.95 12.38 -4.04
C GLN A 61 21.91 11.23 -4.40
N GLN A 62 21.46 10.24 -5.18
CA GLN A 62 22.27 9.09 -5.56
C GLN A 62 23.13 9.38 -6.80
N VAL A 63 24.33 9.91 -6.58
CA VAL A 63 25.27 10.20 -7.67
C VAL A 63 25.64 8.93 -8.45
N GLY A 64 25.30 8.88 -9.74
CA GLY A 64 25.64 7.77 -10.65
C GLY A 64 24.78 6.51 -10.53
N LYS A 65 23.70 6.51 -9.73
CA LYS A 65 22.76 5.39 -9.61
C LYS A 65 21.33 5.91 -9.67
N ARG A 66 20.50 5.34 -10.54
CA ARG A 66 19.10 5.76 -10.72
C ARG A 66 18.14 4.81 -9.99
N LYS A 67 18.30 4.66 -8.68
CA LYS A 67 17.43 3.78 -7.89
C LYS A 67 16.31 4.57 -7.22
N LEU A 68 15.09 4.11 -7.47
CA LEU A 68 13.88 4.64 -6.83
C LEU A 68 13.62 3.88 -5.53
N LYS A 69 13.42 4.61 -4.42
CA LYS A 69 13.16 3.98 -3.12
C LYS A 69 11.68 4.00 -2.79
N LEU A 70 11.04 2.84 -2.86
CA LEU A 70 9.65 2.65 -2.44
C LEU A 70 9.62 2.27 -0.96
N VAL A 71 8.71 2.88 -0.21
CA VAL A 71 8.40 2.51 1.18
C VAL A 71 7.02 1.86 1.19
N HIS A 72 6.94 0.62 1.64
CA HIS A 72 5.73 -0.21 1.56
C HIS A 72 5.20 -0.62 2.93
N MET A 73 3.90 -0.43 3.12
CA MET A 73 3.13 -0.83 4.31
C MET A 73 1.82 -1.53 3.90
N SER A 74 1.27 -2.38 4.74
CA SER A 74 -0.08 -2.94 4.63
C SER A 74 -0.66 -3.25 6.00
N ASP A 75 -1.97 -3.47 6.07
CA ASP A 75 -2.67 -3.99 7.26
C ASP A 75 -2.36 -3.19 8.54
N SER A 76 -2.46 -1.86 8.46
CA SER A 76 -2.15 -0.97 9.60
C SER A 76 -3.18 -1.02 10.72
N HIS A 77 -4.39 -1.54 10.48
CA HIS A 77 -5.46 -1.68 11.47
C HIS A 77 -5.72 -0.42 12.32
N GLN A 78 -5.55 0.76 11.73
CA GLN A 78 -5.67 2.06 12.40
C GLN A 78 -4.54 2.39 13.41
N PHE A 79 -3.55 1.51 13.63
CA PHE A 79 -2.44 1.72 14.57
C PHE A 79 -1.28 2.56 14.03
N HIS A 80 -1.54 3.41 13.04
CA HIS A 80 -0.53 4.21 12.38
C HIS A 80 0.17 5.23 13.30
N GLU A 81 -0.49 5.64 14.38
CA GLU A 81 0.08 6.50 15.42
C GLU A 81 1.20 5.83 16.24
N HIS A 82 1.31 4.50 16.17
CA HIS A 82 2.36 3.73 16.86
C HIS A 82 3.61 3.50 15.99
N LEU A 83 3.63 4.02 14.77
CA LEU A 83 4.75 3.85 13.86
C LEU A 83 5.94 4.70 14.33
N LYS A 84 6.93 4.04 14.96
CA LYS A 84 8.04 4.71 15.65
C LYS A 84 9.03 5.38 14.71
N ASN A 85 9.29 4.76 13.55
CA ASN A 85 10.28 5.20 12.58
C ASN A 85 9.71 5.16 11.16
N PHE A 86 9.84 6.26 10.42
CA PHE A 86 9.47 6.31 9.01
C PHE A 86 10.74 6.45 8.16
N PRO A 87 11.10 5.45 7.33
CA PRO A 87 12.33 5.51 6.55
C PRO A 87 12.22 6.54 5.43
N GLU A 88 13.35 7.14 5.06
CA GLU A 88 13.41 7.98 3.87
C GLU A 88 13.11 7.15 2.62
N GLY A 89 12.28 7.68 1.72
CA GLY A 89 11.97 7.11 0.41
C GLY A 89 11.31 8.13 -0.51
N ASP A 90 11.17 7.76 -1.78
CA ASP A 90 10.64 8.61 -2.85
C ASP A 90 9.11 8.46 -3.00
N ILE A 91 8.59 7.23 -2.90
CA ILE A 91 7.16 6.92 -3.04
C ILE A 91 6.74 6.02 -1.88
N PHE A 92 5.60 6.35 -1.26
CA PHE A 92 4.99 5.52 -0.22
C PHE A 92 3.76 4.80 -0.77
N ILE A 93 3.77 3.47 -0.68
CA ILE A 93 2.66 2.61 -1.08
C ILE A 93 2.11 1.97 0.18
N HIS A 94 0.83 2.19 0.43
CA HIS A 94 0.14 1.47 1.48
C HIS A 94 -0.92 0.59 0.86
N SER A 95 -0.79 -0.71 1.04
CA SER A 95 -1.78 -1.69 0.57
C SER A 95 -3.00 -1.76 1.50
N ALA A 96 -3.35 -0.61 2.10
CA ALA A 96 -4.42 -0.27 3.06
C ALA A 96 -4.31 1.26 3.39
N ILE A 97 -5.07 1.83 4.33
CA ILE A 97 -5.19 3.31 4.51
C ILE A 97 -4.01 3.98 5.28
N PHE A 98 -3.44 5.12 4.79
CA PHE A 98 -2.56 6.06 5.56
C PHE A 98 -2.29 7.45 4.88
N LEU A 99 -1.52 8.36 5.54
CA LEU A 99 -1.15 9.75 5.19
C LEU A 99 0.39 10.00 4.94
N ILE A 100 0.94 10.31 3.72
CA ILE A 100 2.18 11.16 3.37
C ILE A 100 2.41 11.46 1.83
N ARG A 101 3.17 12.50 1.42
CA ARG A 101 3.52 13.04 0.04
C ARG A 101 2.85 12.49 -1.24
N VAL A 102 3.16 11.27 -1.72
CA VAL A 102 2.38 10.56 -2.76
C VAL A 102 1.97 9.23 -2.15
N LYS A 103 0.67 9.05 -1.94
CA LYS A 103 0.09 7.88 -1.28
C LYS A 103 -0.61 7.10 -2.36
N ILE A 104 -0.20 5.87 -2.58
CA ILE A 104 -0.99 4.93 -3.36
C ILE A 104 -1.63 3.98 -2.37
N VAL A 105 -2.96 3.92 -2.41
CA VAL A 105 -3.79 3.17 -1.47
C VAL A 105 -4.64 2.18 -2.24
N ILE A 106 -4.61 0.92 -1.86
CA ILE A 106 -5.66 -0.05 -2.18
C ILE A 106 -6.42 -0.38 -0.89
N PHE A 107 -7.65 -0.84 -1.00
CA PHE A 107 -8.38 -1.39 0.14
C PHE A 107 -8.07 -2.87 0.35
N GLY A 108 -8.38 -3.36 1.54
CA GLY A 108 -8.26 -4.75 1.94
C GLY A 108 -9.55 -5.32 2.50
N ASN A 109 -9.48 -6.55 3.01
CA ASN A 109 -10.67 -7.28 3.49
C ASN A 109 -11.36 -6.62 4.70
N HIS A 110 -10.69 -5.75 5.45
CA HIS A 110 -11.30 -5.05 6.58
C HIS A 110 -12.06 -3.76 6.19
N ASP A 111 -11.94 -3.30 4.94
CA ASP A 111 -12.57 -2.08 4.44
C ASP A 111 -14.02 -2.32 3.94
N ILE A 112 -14.79 -3.13 4.68
CA ILE A 112 -16.14 -3.60 4.31
C ILE A 112 -17.09 -2.44 3.95
N GLY A 113 -16.98 -1.30 4.65
CA GLY A 113 -17.82 -0.13 4.43
C GLY A 113 -17.69 0.51 3.04
N PHE A 114 -16.64 0.17 2.29
CA PHE A 114 -16.41 0.68 0.93
C PHE A 114 -16.75 -0.33 -0.17
N ASN A 115 -17.25 -1.53 0.18
CA ASN A 115 -17.70 -2.51 -0.81
C ASN A 115 -18.79 -1.93 -1.72
N GLY A 116 -18.58 -2.03 -3.04
CA GLY A 116 -19.56 -1.57 -4.03
C GLY A 116 -19.63 -0.05 -4.22
N ILE A 117 -18.85 0.73 -3.44
CA ILE A 117 -18.70 2.16 -3.67
C ILE A 117 -17.78 2.37 -4.88
N SER A 118 -18.12 3.32 -5.75
CA SER A 118 -17.32 3.56 -6.95
C SER A 118 -15.91 4.08 -6.60
N PRO A 119 -14.85 3.64 -7.32
CA PRO A 119 -13.49 4.15 -7.08
C PRO A 119 -13.37 5.66 -7.23
N GLU A 120 -14.20 6.26 -8.10
CA GLU A 120 -14.27 7.71 -8.28
C GLU A 120 -14.83 8.42 -7.03
N PHE A 121 -15.89 7.89 -6.43
CA PHE A 121 -16.44 8.45 -5.19
C PHE A 121 -15.42 8.37 -4.05
N VAL A 122 -14.78 7.21 -3.88
CA VAL A 122 -13.73 7.03 -2.87
C VAL A 122 -12.59 8.02 -3.09
N GLN A 123 -12.08 8.13 -4.33
CA GLN A 123 -10.99 9.03 -4.68
C GLN A 123 -11.32 10.50 -4.40
N ASN A 124 -12.56 10.93 -4.70
CA ASN A 124 -12.96 12.34 -4.64
C ASN A 124 -13.48 12.78 -3.27
N ASN A 125 -13.97 11.85 -2.44
CA ASN A 125 -14.64 12.21 -1.18
C ASN A 125 -14.01 11.59 0.07
N VAL A 126 -13.29 10.47 -0.06
CA VAL A 126 -12.75 9.71 1.08
C VAL A 126 -11.22 9.86 1.13
N LEU A 127 -10.56 9.47 0.04
CA LEU A 127 -9.10 9.44 -0.08
C LEU A 127 -8.58 10.65 -0.87
N THR A 128 -9.01 11.86 -0.51
CA THR A 128 -8.70 13.10 -1.25
C THR A 128 -7.22 13.45 -1.27
N ASN A 129 -6.51 13.04 -0.21
CA ASN A 129 -5.07 13.23 -0.01
C ASN A 129 -4.23 12.01 -0.43
N ALA A 130 -4.82 11.03 -1.12
CA ALA A 130 -4.17 9.82 -1.61
C ALA A 130 -4.63 9.51 -3.03
N ILE A 131 -4.00 8.51 -3.65
CA ILE A 131 -4.40 7.94 -4.92
C ILE A 131 -4.91 6.56 -4.63
N TYR A 132 -6.23 6.43 -4.71
CA TYR A 132 -6.89 5.17 -4.50
C TYR A 132 -6.84 4.35 -5.80
N LEU A 133 -6.48 3.06 -5.72
CA LEU A 133 -6.54 2.15 -6.85
C LEU A 133 -7.50 1.00 -6.54
N GLN A 134 -8.42 0.73 -7.46
CA GLN A 134 -9.23 -0.47 -7.48
C GLN A 134 -9.43 -0.88 -8.93
N ASP A 135 -8.71 -1.92 -9.34
CA ASP A 135 -8.65 -2.38 -10.73
C ASP A 135 -8.19 -1.27 -11.69
N GLN A 136 -7.25 -0.43 -11.22
CA GLN A 136 -6.79 0.79 -11.89
C GLN A 136 -5.27 0.91 -11.86
N SER A 137 -4.73 1.63 -12.86
CA SER A 137 -3.32 2.01 -12.91
C SER A 137 -3.10 3.47 -12.52
N VAL A 138 -1.91 3.75 -12.02
CA VAL A 138 -1.34 5.09 -11.97
C VAL A 138 0.03 5.11 -12.62
N ILE A 139 0.23 6.07 -13.52
CA ILE A 139 1.52 6.37 -14.13
C ILE A 139 2.15 7.53 -13.36
N ILE A 140 3.34 7.30 -12.85
CA ILE A 140 4.20 8.31 -12.25
C ILE A 140 5.14 8.82 -13.34
N LYS A 141 5.08 10.11 -13.62
CA LYS A 141 6.02 10.81 -14.51
C LYS A 141 7.00 11.63 -13.69
N TYR A 142 8.25 11.66 -14.10
CA TYR A 142 9.31 12.50 -13.55
C TYR A 142 9.94 13.31 -14.68
N LYS A 143 9.92 14.65 -14.54
CA LYS A 143 10.42 15.60 -15.55
C LYS A 143 9.86 15.29 -16.96
N GLY A 144 8.54 15.10 -17.06
CA GLY A 144 7.83 14.79 -18.31
C GLY A 144 8.00 13.36 -18.86
N LYS A 145 8.88 12.53 -18.30
CA LYS A 145 9.08 11.12 -18.73
C LYS A 145 8.34 10.16 -17.81
N GLN A 146 7.73 9.12 -18.36
CA GLN A 146 7.17 8.04 -17.54
C GLN A 146 8.30 7.34 -16.77
N LEU A 147 8.13 7.31 -15.45
CA LEU A 147 9.07 6.70 -14.52
C LEU A 147 8.62 5.30 -14.11
N LEU A 148 7.33 5.16 -13.81
CA LEU A 148 6.77 3.95 -13.21
C LEU A 148 5.27 3.84 -13.51
N LYS A 149 4.79 2.65 -13.84
CA LYS A 149 3.35 2.32 -13.88
C LYS A 149 3.02 1.33 -12.76
N ILE A 150 2.08 1.71 -11.91
CA ILE A 150 1.62 0.91 -10.77
C ILE A 150 0.18 0.49 -11.03
N TYR A 151 -0.15 -0.78 -10.86
CA TYR A 151 -1.54 -1.27 -10.90
C TYR A 151 -1.95 -1.79 -9.52
N GLY A 152 -3.15 -1.41 -9.07
CA GLY A 152 -3.66 -1.77 -7.75
C GLY A 152 -5.03 -2.43 -7.83
N THR A 153 -5.20 -3.54 -7.11
CA THR A 153 -6.48 -4.24 -7.02
C THR A 153 -6.70 -4.85 -5.61
N PRO A 154 -7.88 -4.67 -4.99
CA PRO A 154 -8.10 -5.00 -3.58
C PRO A 154 -8.60 -6.43 -3.34
N TRP A 155 -8.89 -7.21 -4.39
CA TRP A 155 -9.66 -8.45 -4.25
C TRP A 155 -8.96 -9.50 -3.40
N THR A 156 -9.75 -10.24 -2.63
CA THR A 156 -9.30 -11.31 -1.72
C THR A 156 -10.23 -12.53 -1.82
N SER A 157 -9.78 -13.65 -1.27
CA SER A 157 -10.62 -14.85 -1.10
C SER A 157 -11.13 -15.05 0.34
N SER A 158 -11.20 -13.96 1.11
CA SER A 158 -11.75 -13.96 2.47
C SER A 158 -13.24 -14.31 2.47
N ARG A 159 -13.75 -14.87 3.57
CA ARG A 159 -15.19 -15.15 3.71
C ARG A 159 -15.86 -14.02 4.48
N ASN A 160 -16.97 -13.50 3.96
CA ASN A 160 -17.81 -12.48 4.60
C ASN A 160 -17.09 -11.16 4.93
N MET A 161 -16.11 -10.77 4.12
CA MET A 161 -15.28 -9.58 4.34
C MET A 161 -15.30 -8.65 3.12
N GLY A 162 -14.63 -7.51 3.22
CA GLY A 162 -14.41 -6.54 2.15
C GLY A 162 -13.76 -7.19 0.92
N PHE A 163 -14.10 -6.71 -0.28
CA PHE A 163 -13.44 -7.08 -1.53
C PHE A 163 -13.23 -8.59 -1.71
N SER A 164 -14.20 -9.37 -1.23
CA SER A 164 -14.09 -10.83 -1.17
C SER A 164 -14.80 -11.47 -2.37
N MET A 165 -14.10 -12.32 -3.10
CA MET A 165 -14.62 -13.10 -4.21
C MET A 165 -14.24 -14.57 -4.04
N ASN A 166 -15.02 -15.48 -4.63
CA ASN A 166 -14.61 -16.88 -4.63
C ASN A 166 -13.36 -17.08 -5.52
N ARG A 167 -12.65 -18.20 -5.30
CA ARG A 167 -11.37 -18.47 -5.95
C ARG A 167 -11.44 -18.57 -7.48
N LYS A 168 -12.60 -18.89 -8.07
CA LYS A 168 -12.77 -18.97 -9.52
C LYS A 168 -13.00 -17.57 -10.12
N ASP A 169 -13.87 -16.78 -9.51
CA ASP A 169 -14.21 -15.47 -10.05
C ASP A 169 -13.07 -14.46 -9.89
N ILE A 170 -12.28 -14.59 -8.82
CA ILE A 170 -11.12 -13.73 -8.59
C ILE A 170 -10.02 -13.96 -9.63
N GLU A 171 -9.98 -15.13 -10.28
CA GLU A 171 -9.01 -15.41 -11.35
C GLU A 171 -9.17 -14.45 -12.52
N GLN A 172 -10.40 -14.07 -12.85
CA GLN A 172 -10.65 -13.07 -13.89
C GLN A 172 -10.01 -11.73 -13.54
N LYS A 173 -10.04 -11.32 -12.26
CA LYS A 173 -9.40 -10.08 -11.80
C LYS A 173 -7.89 -10.10 -12.01
N TRP A 174 -7.25 -11.26 -11.86
CA TRP A 174 -5.83 -11.42 -12.13
C TRP A 174 -5.53 -11.37 -13.64
N ASN A 175 -6.41 -11.94 -14.46
CA ASN A 175 -6.28 -11.90 -15.92
C ASN A 175 -6.45 -10.47 -16.48
N ASP A 176 -7.27 -9.65 -15.82
CA ASP A 176 -7.52 -8.26 -16.21
C ASP A 176 -6.36 -7.30 -15.86
N ILE A 177 -5.36 -7.75 -15.08
CA ILE A 177 -4.16 -6.97 -14.78
C ILE A 177 -3.45 -6.62 -16.11
N PRO A 178 -3.08 -5.36 -16.40
CA PRO A 178 -2.39 -5.00 -17.64
C PRO A 178 -0.99 -5.62 -17.74
N ASN A 179 -0.53 -5.93 -18.96
CA ASN A 179 0.81 -6.48 -19.20
C ASN A 179 1.94 -5.46 -19.02
N ASP A 180 1.63 -4.16 -19.06
CA ASP A 180 2.61 -3.07 -19.17
C ASP A 180 2.87 -2.36 -17.83
N ILE A 181 2.85 -3.09 -16.71
CA ILE A 181 3.01 -2.54 -15.36
C ILE A 181 4.40 -2.85 -14.78
N ASP A 182 4.95 -1.91 -14.01
CA ASP A 182 6.24 -2.07 -13.32
C ASP A 182 6.05 -2.61 -11.89
N VAL A 183 4.96 -2.22 -11.22
CA VAL A 183 4.63 -2.64 -9.85
C VAL A 183 3.17 -3.07 -9.77
N LEU A 184 2.95 -4.23 -9.16
CA LEU A 184 1.63 -4.76 -8.85
C LEU A 184 1.37 -4.61 -7.34
N VAL A 185 0.21 -4.09 -6.98
CA VAL A 185 -0.24 -3.96 -5.60
C VAL A 185 -1.54 -4.75 -5.42
N THR A 186 -1.52 -5.78 -4.57
CA THR A 186 -2.71 -6.59 -4.25
C THR A 186 -2.88 -6.72 -2.74
N HIS A 187 -4.10 -6.91 -2.25
CA HIS A 187 -4.26 -7.24 -0.83
C HIS A 187 -3.89 -8.71 -0.57
N LEU A 188 -4.42 -9.62 -1.40
CA LEU A 188 -4.14 -11.06 -1.29
C LEU A 188 -2.70 -11.38 -1.75
N PRO A 189 -1.95 -12.24 -1.02
CA PRO A 189 -0.64 -12.70 -1.46
C PRO A 189 -0.74 -13.69 -2.65
N PRO A 190 0.28 -13.75 -3.52
CA PRO A 190 0.43 -14.85 -4.46
C PRO A 190 0.72 -16.16 -3.71
N PHE A 191 0.19 -17.28 -4.20
CA PHE A 191 0.38 -18.58 -3.56
C PHE A 191 1.86 -18.92 -3.40
N GLY A 192 2.21 -19.42 -2.21
CA GLY A 192 3.53 -19.95 -1.92
C GLY A 192 4.62 -18.90 -1.68
N ILE A 193 4.27 -17.61 -1.62
CA ILE A 193 5.16 -16.51 -1.24
C ILE A 193 4.61 -15.84 0.02
N MET A 194 5.29 -15.99 1.15
CA MET A 194 4.94 -15.36 2.43
C MET A 194 3.43 -15.46 2.81
N ASP A 195 2.77 -16.56 2.43
CA ASP A 195 1.31 -16.71 2.47
C ASP A 195 0.85 -17.83 3.41
N LEU A 196 1.76 -18.41 4.20
CA LEU A 196 1.44 -19.48 5.13
C LEU A 196 0.85 -18.86 6.41
N ALA A 197 -0.44 -19.09 6.66
CA ALA A 197 -1.15 -18.53 7.79
C ALA A 197 -1.96 -19.59 8.52
N SER A 198 -2.64 -19.19 9.59
CA SER A 198 -3.42 -20.08 10.45
C SER A 198 -4.46 -20.92 9.66
N GLY A 199 -4.51 -22.20 9.97
CA GLY A 199 -5.36 -23.20 9.32
C GLY A 199 -6.12 -24.03 10.36
N THR A 200 -7.14 -24.75 9.89
CA THR A 200 -8.02 -25.54 10.77
C THR A 200 -7.55 -26.98 10.95
N GLU A 201 -6.67 -27.47 10.08
CA GLU A 201 -6.23 -28.86 10.09
C GLU A 201 -5.06 -29.07 11.05
N PRO A 202 -5.14 -30.07 11.96
CA PRO A 202 -4.08 -30.34 12.92
C PRO A 202 -2.75 -30.70 12.27
N GLN A 203 -2.77 -31.49 11.19
CA GLN A 203 -1.58 -31.82 10.42
C GLN A 203 -1.95 -32.24 9.00
N HIS A 204 -1.25 -31.73 7.99
CA HIS A 204 -1.30 -32.24 6.62
C HIS A 204 0.07 -32.12 5.95
N TYR A 205 0.34 -33.00 4.98
CA TYR A 205 1.50 -32.87 4.10
C TYR A 205 1.21 -31.83 3.02
N CYS A 206 2.07 -30.81 2.90
CA CYS A 206 1.96 -29.80 1.87
C CYS A 206 2.85 -30.17 0.68
N ASP A 207 2.24 -30.45 -0.47
CA ASP A 207 2.96 -30.80 -1.70
C ASP A 207 3.83 -29.66 -2.22
N TYR A 208 3.47 -28.40 -1.96
CA TYR A 208 4.28 -27.26 -2.37
C TYR A 208 5.52 -27.11 -1.48
N CYS A 209 5.35 -27.09 -0.15
CA CYS A 209 6.46 -26.93 0.80
C CYS A 209 7.27 -28.21 1.04
N LYS A 210 6.81 -29.36 0.56
CA LYS A 210 7.42 -30.69 0.78
C LYS A 210 7.61 -31.05 2.25
N LYS A 211 6.71 -30.57 3.12
CA LYS A 211 6.75 -30.81 4.57
C LYS A 211 5.34 -30.86 5.16
N ASN A 212 5.24 -31.38 6.38
CA ASN A 212 4.00 -31.33 7.14
C ASN A 212 3.79 -29.92 7.73
N HIS A 213 2.58 -29.40 7.62
CA HIS A 213 2.13 -28.20 8.31
C HIS A 213 1.20 -28.59 9.47
N CYS A 214 1.30 -27.88 10.58
CA CYS A 214 0.47 -28.07 11.77
C CYS A 214 -0.33 -26.79 12.02
N TYR A 215 -1.65 -26.85 11.92
CA TYR A 215 -2.56 -25.69 12.01
C TYR A 215 -2.16 -24.50 11.12
N LYS A 216 -1.53 -24.77 9.98
CA LYS A 216 -1.10 -23.78 8.99
C LYS A 216 -1.51 -24.22 7.59
N ARG A 217 -1.85 -23.27 6.73
CA ARG A 217 -2.19 -23.50 5.32
C ARG A 217 -1.82 -22.27 4.48
N HIS A 218 -1.69 -22.46 3.18
CA HIS A 218 -1.49 -21.36 2.24
C HIS A 218 -2.79 -20.57 2.04
N TRP A 219 -2.72 -19.26 2.22
CA TRP A 219 -3.83 -18.33 2.00
C TRP A 219 -3.74 -17.62 0.65
N GLY A 220 -2.59 -17.67 0.00
CA GLY A 220 -2.38 -17.04 -1.30
C GLY A 220 -3.12 -17.73 -2.45
N ASN A 221 -3.06 -17.10 -3.62
CA ASN A 221 -3.76 -17.55 -4.82
C ASN A 221 -2.80 -17.98 -5.94
N GLU A 222 -3.02 -19.18 -6.48
CA GLU A 222 -2.16 -19.78 -7.51
C GLU A 222 -2.22 -19.04 -8.85
N ALA A 223 -3.40 -18.60 -9.27
CA ALA A 223 -3.56 -17.83 -10.50
C ALA A 223 -2.87 -16.47 -10.40
N LEU A 224 -2.94 -15.81 -9.22
CA LEU A 224 -2.19 -14.60 -8.95
C LEU A 224 -0.67 -14.84 -9.03
N ARG A 225 -0.16 -15.92 -8.44
CA ARG A 225 1.28 -16.28 -8.55
C ARG A 225 1.69 -16.49 -10.00
N LYS A 226 0.92 -17.26 -10.77
CA LYS A 226 1.17 -17.49 -12.21
C LYS A 226 1.20 -16.17 -12.99
N ARG A 227 0.26 -15.26 -12.69
CA ARG A 227 0.19 -13.96 -13.33
C ARG A 227 1.41 -13.09 -13.02
N SER A 228 1.83 -13.01 -11.76
CA SER A 228 3.02 -12.24 -11.36
C SER A 228 4.30 -12.76 -12.03
N ILE A 229 4.46 -14.08 -12.11
CA ILE A 229 5.58 -14.72 -12.82
C ILE A 229 5.55 -14.35 -14.30
N GLN A 230 4.40 -14.52 -14.96
CA GLN A 230 4.24 -14.22 -16.39
C GLN A 230 4.61 -12.76 -16.71
N LEU A 231 4.17 -11.81 -15.89
CA LEU A 231 4.47 -10.38 -16.06
C LEU A 231 5.97 -10.07 -15.85
N ASN A 232 6.63 -10.79 -14.95
CA ASN A 232 8.07 -10.63 -14.72
C ASN A 232 8.90 -11.26 -15.85
N GLU A 233 8.50 -12.44 -16.36
CA GLU A 233 9.16 -13.07 -17.52
C GLU A 233 9.03 -12.24 -18.80
N GLN A 234 7.96 -11.46 -18.94
CA GLN A 234 7.80 -10.47 -20.01
C GLN A 234 8.62 -9.18 -19.78
N ALA A 235 9.51 -9.18 -18.77
CA ALA A 235 10.44 -8.13 -18.39
C ALA A 235 9.79 -6.78 -18.02
N LYS A 236 8.56 -6.80 -17.51
CA LYS A 236 7.86 -5.58 -17.07
C LYS A 236 7.71 -5.49 -15.57
N LEU A 237 7.22 -6.55 -14.92
CA LEU A 237 6.98 -6.50 -13.49
C LEU A 237 8.28 -6.62 -12.69
N LYS A 238 8.58 -5.59 -11.89
CA LYS A 238 9.76 -5.52 -11.02
C LYS A 238 9.42 -5.87 -9.57
N ALA A 239 8.23 -5.50 -9.11
CA ALA A 239 7.79 -5.76 -7.74
C ALA A 239 6.30 -6.10 -7.63
N HIS A 240 5.98 -7.01 -6.71
CA HIS A 240 4.62 -7.35 -6.31
C HIS A 240 4.47 -7.14 -4.79
N LEU A 241 3.68 -6.13 -4.43
CA LEU A 241 3.48 -5.64 -3.08
C LEU A 241 2.11 -6.11 -2.55
N PHE A 242 2.09 -6.68 -1.36
CA PHE A 242 0.86 -7.20 -0.74
C PHE A 242 0.90 -7.25 0.79
N GLY A 243 -0.19 -7.72 1.39
CA GLY A 243 -0.31 -7.91 2.84
C GLY A 243 -1.16 -9.12 3.18
N HIS A 244 -2.19 -8.91 4.01
CA HIS A 244 -3.23 -9.86 4.42
C HIS A 244 -2.79 -11.02 5.32
N VAL A 245 -1.59 -11.58 5.12
CA VAL A 245 -1.02 -12.65 5.96
C VAL A 245 -0.04 -12.04 6.96
N HIS A 246 -0.45 -11.96 8.22
CA HIS A 246 0.27 -11.24 9.28
C HIS A 246 1.41 -12.04 9.89
N GLU A 247 1.39 -13.38 9.75
CA GLU A 247 2.44 -14.25 10.25
C GLU A 247 3.77 -14.09 9.51
N TYR A 248 3.74 -13.43 8.34
CA TYR A 248 4.93 -13.09 7.57
C TYR A 248 4.97 -11.59 7.31
N HIS A 249 6.16 -11.01 7.45
CA HIS A 249 6.47 -9.64 7.10
C HIS A 249 7.89 -9.61 6.54
N GLY A 250 8.08 -8.99 5.38
CA GLY A 250 9.41 -8.84 4.80
C GLY A 250 9.45 -8.86 3.28
N LEU A 251 10.63 -9.20 2.76
CA LEU A 251 10.95 -9.22 1.33
C LEU A 251 11.43 -10.61 0.90
N GLU A 252 11.01 -11.02 -0.30
CA GLU A 252 11.50 -12.22 -0.97
C GLU A 252 11.88 -11.89 -2.41
N LEU A 253 13.01 -12.44 -2.88
CA LEU A 253 13.48 -12.27 -4.26
C LEU A 253 13.35 -13.60 -4.99
N GLU A 254 12.64 -13.59 -6.12
CA GLU A 254 12.47 -14.78 -6.95
C GLU A 254 12.95 -14.51 -8.38
N LYS A 255 13.98 -15.24 -8.82
CA LYS A 255 14.47 -15.14 -10.20
C LYS A 255 13.78 -16.17 -11.09
N GLN A 256 12.99 -15.71 -12.04
CA GLN A 256 12.40 -16.56 -13.08
C GLN A 256 13.44 -16.92 -14.15
N SER A 257 13.30 -18.08 -14.78
CA SER A 257 14.26 -18.58 -15.78
C SER A 257 14.43 -17.62 -16.96
N ASN A 258 13.35 -16.94 -17.37
CA ASN A 258 13.34 -16.04 -18.53
C ASN A 258 13.41 -14.55 -18.16
N ALA A 259 13.48 -14.20 -16.87
CA ALA A 259 13.48 -12.81 -16.43
C ALA A 259 14.91 -12.24 -16.35
N THR A 260 15.04 -10.98 -16.78
CA THR A 260 16.31 -10.23 -16.74
C THR A 260 16.68 -9.79 -15.33
N VAL A 261 15.69 -9.56 -14.46
CA VAL A 261 15.84 -9.16 -13.05
C VAL A 261 14.94 -10.01 -12.17
N PRO A 262 15.33 -10.31 -10.92
CA PRO A 262 14.46 -11.02 -9.98
C PRO A 262 13.20 -10.19 -9.69
N LEU A 263 12.06 -10.88 -9.55
CA LEU A 263 10.84 -10.27 -9.03
C LEU A 263 10.98 -10.07 -7.52
N ILE A 264 10.70 -8.86 -7.06
CA ILE A 264 10.67 -8.52 -5.64
C ILE A 264 9.25 -8.72 -5.11
N TYR A 265 9.07 -9.60 -4.14
CA TYR A 265 7.83 -9.70 -3.38
C TYR A 265 7.98 -8.99 -2.04
N SER A 266 6.96 -8.25 -1.63
CA SER A 266 6.92 -7.58 -0.33
C SER A 266 5.61 -7.84 0.37
N ASN A 267 5.67 -8.54 1.51
CA ASN A 267 4.57 -8.61 2.45
C ASN A 267 4.75 -7.48 3.48
N GLY A 268 3.94 -6.43 3.33
CA GLY A 268 3.95 -5.24 4.18
C GLY A 268 3.07 -5.34 5.43
N ALA A 269 2.57 -6.53 5.81
CA ALA A 269 1.68 -6.70 6.95
C ALA A 269 2.31 -6.16 8.25
N SER A 270 1.85 -4.98 8.65
CA SER A 270 2.54 -4.14 9.64
C SER A 270 2.24 -4.52 11.08
N VAL A 271 1.17 -5.28 11.35
CA VAL A 271 0.87 -5.80 12.69
C VAL A 271 0.91 -7.34 12.71
N ALA A 272 1.34 -7.90 13.84
CA ALA A 272 1.46 -9.36 13.98
C ALA A 272 0.11 -10.06 14.11
N ASN A 273 -0.92 -9.37 14.60
CA ASN A 273 -2.31 -9.82 14.68
C ASN A 273 -3.24 -8.61 14.89
N HIS A 274 -4.56 -8.83 14.82
CA HIS A 274 -5.56 -7.76 14.89
C HIS A 274 -5.71 -7.07 16.26
N ASN A 275 -5.08 -7.59 17.31
CA ASN A 275 -5.13 -7.05 18.66
C ASN A 275 -3.78 -6.50 19.13
N ASP A 276 -2.75 -6.60 18.29
CA ASP A 276 -1.40 -6.17 18.61
C ASP A 276 -1.16 -4.78 18.01
N ASN A 277 -0.68 -3.88 18.87
CA ASN A 277 -0.43 -2.50 18.53
C ASN A 277 1.06 -2.23 18.26
N ASP A 278 1.91 -3.27 18.35
CA ASP A 278 3.31 -3.19 17.93
C ASP A 278 3.41 -3.26 16.40
N VAL A 279 3.73 -2.11 15.82
CA VAL A 279 3.83 -1.93 14.38
C VAL A 279 5.26 -2.24 13.93
N ARG A 280 5.40 -3.19 13.00
CA ARG A 280 6.67 -3.59 12.40
C ARG A 280 7.26 -2.48 11.54
N ASP A 281 8.59 -2.49 11.42
CA ASP A 281 9.30 -1.58 10.54
C ASP A 281 8.86 -1.73 9.08
N LEU A 282 8.82 -0.60 8.37
CA LEU A 282 8.37 -0.53 6.98
C LEU A 282 9.36 -1.21 6.02
N ASN A 283 8.83 -1.93 5.03
CA ASN A 283 9.66 -2.49 3.98
C ASN A 283 10.16 -1.37 3.05
N VAL A 284 11.46 -1.40 2.78
CA VAL A 284 12.13 -0.48 1.86
C VAL A 284 12.59 -1.26 0.63
N ILE A 285 12.13 -0.84 -0.54
CA ILE A 285 12.40 -1.52 -1.82
C ILE A 285 13.12 -0.56 -2.74
N GLU A 286 14.29 -0.97 -3.24
CA GLU A 286 15.03 -0.23 -4.26
C GLU A 286 14.72 -0.82 -5.64
N LEU A 287 14.11 -0.03 -6.52
CA LEU A 287 13.90 -0.39 -7.92
C LEU A 287 14.99 0.21 -8.80
N ASP A 288 15.64 -0.64 -9.60
CA ASP A 288 16.53 -0.19 -10.66
C ASP A 288 15.70 0.27 -11.87
N LEU A 289 15.92 1.52 -12.29
CA LEU A 289 15.23 2.13 -13.42
C LEU A 289 16.03 2.03 -14.72
N GLY A 290 17.24 1.43 -14.69
CA GLY A 290 18.14 1.34 -15.84
C GLY A 290 18.95 2.62 -16.09
N ASN A 291 19.79 2.58 -17.13
CA ASN A 291 20.60 3.71 -17.58
C ASN A 291 19.85 4.54 -18.64
N GLU A 292 20.21 5.82 -18.76
CA GLU A 292 19.62 6.78 -19.73
C GLU A 292 19.79 6.39 -21.21
#